data_AF-A0A959TAL8-F1
#
_entry.id   AF-A0A959TAL8-F1
#
_cell.length_a   1.000
_cell.length_b   1.000
_cell.length_c   1.000
_cell.angle_alpha   90.00
_cell.angle_beta   90.00
_cell.angle_gamma   90.00
#
_symmetry.space_group_name_H-M   'P 1'
#
loop_
_entity.id
_entity.type
_entity.pdbx_description
1 polymer ?
#
loop_
_entity_poly.entity_id
_entity_poly.type
_entity_poly.pdbx_seq_one_letter_code
_entity_poly.pdbx_strand_id
1 'polypeptide(L)'
;SAERPERQARGQGSGNEAREKREREKERKRLQGQVDRLEKRLAELEAEEKRLNAELMAGGKDAEALQAGYDRLGELAKTIAATMQEWEQAAERLGELEEA
;
A
#
# COMPACT_ATOMS: atom_id res chain seq x y z
N SER A 1 -11.49 -52.40 -36.19
CA SER A 1 -12.30 -51.91 -35.04
C SER A 1 -11.41 -51.96 -33.81
N ALA A 2 -11.26 -50.95 -32.97
CA ALA A 2 -12.00 -49.71 -32.79
C ALA A 2 -11.06 -48.58 -32.31
N GLU A 3 -11.57 -47.37 -32.39
CA GLU A 3 -10.92 -46.07 -32.22
C GLU A 3 -10.40 -45.77 -30.81
N ARG A 4 -9.31 -45.00 -30.75
CA ARG A 4 -8.96 -44.09 -29.64
C ARG A 4 -9.89 -42.86 -29.71
N PRO A 5 -10.27 -42.20 -28.59
CA PRO A 5 -9.35 -41.19 -28.09
C PRO A 5 -9.35 -40.89 -26.58
N GLU A 6 -8.14 -40.80 -26.04
CA GLU A 6 -7.74 -40.08 -24.82
C GLU A 6 -8.03 -38.56 -24.92
N ARG A 7 -9.29 -38.15 -24.77
CA ARG A 7 -9.68 -36.72 -24.87
C ARG A 7 -10.20 -36.09 -23.58
N GLN A 8 -9.87 -36.62 -22.40
CA GLN A 8 -10.45 -36.10 -21.16
C GLN A 8 -9.50 -35.36 -20.20
N ALA A 9 -8.18 -35.37 -20.42
CA ALA A 9 -7.23 -34.72 -19.50
C ALA A 9 -6.77 -33.30 -19.91
N ARG A 10 -7.00 -32.85 -21.15
CA ARG A 10 -6.42 -31.57 -21.66
C ARG A 10 -7.23 -30.31 -21.33
N GLY A 11 -8.45 -30.42 -20.83
CA GLY A 11 -9.35 -29.28 -20.58
C GLY A 11 -9.31 -28.69 -19.17
N GLN A 12 -8.79 -29.44 -18.18
CA GLN A 12 -8.89 -29.06 -16.76
C GLN A 12 -7.70 -28.20 -16.27
N GLY A 13 -6.49 -28.39 -16.82
CA GLY A 13 -5.31 -27.58 -16.47
C GLY A 13 -5.40 -26.14 -16.98
N SER A 14 -5.78 -25.96 -18.25
CA SER A 14 -5.80 -24.64 -18.91
C SER A 14 -6.84 -23.67 -18.30
N GLY A 15 -7.98 -24.17 -17.83
CA GLY A 15 -8.98 -23.35 -17.16
C GLY A 15 -8.59 -22.91 -15.76
N ASN A 16 -7.85 -23.76 -15.03
CA ASN A 16 -7.36 -23.43 -13.69
C ASN A 16 -6.20 -22.42 -13.75
N GLU A 17 -5.23 -22.63 -14.63
CA GLU A 17 -4.13 -21.69 -14.86
C GLU A 17 -4.62 -20.31 -15.32
N ALA A 18 -5.60 -20.27 -16.23
CA ALA A 18 -6.21 -19.02 -16.69
C ALA A 18 -6.95 -18.28 -15.56
N ARG A 19 -7.55 -19.02 -14.62
CA ARG A 19 -8.21 -18.44 -13.44
C ARG A 19 -7.19 -17.91 -12.45
N GLU A 20 -6.15 -18.68 -12.13
CA GLU A 20 -5.06 -18.26 -11.24
C GLU A 20 -4.35 -17.02 -11.77
N LYS A 21 -4.05 -16.97 -13.08
CA LYS A 21 -3.46 -15.77 -13.71
C LYS A 21 -4.36 -14.54 -13.57
N ARG A 22 -5.67 -14.70 -13.74
CA ARG A 22 -6.63 -13.59 -13.59
C ARG A 22 -6.73 -13.11 -12.15
N GLU A 23 -6.72 -14.02 -11.17
CA GLU A 23 -6.74 -13.64 -9.75
C GLU A 23 -5.45 -12.91 -9.35
N ARG A 24 -4.28 -13.38 -9.80
CA ARG A 24 -3.00 -12.68 -9.62
C ARG A 24 -3.03 -11.27 -10.24
N GLU A 25 -3.54 -11.13 -11.45
CA GLU A 25 -3.63 -9.82 -12.11
C GLU A 25 -4.56 -8.85 -11.36
N LYS A 26 -5.68 -9.35 -10.80
CA LYS A 26 -6.57 -8.54 -9.96
C LYS A 26 -5.88 -8.12 -8.66
N GLU A 27 -5.16 -9.04 -8.02
CA GLU A 27 -4.44 -8.74 -6.79
C GLU A 27 -3.33 -7.71 -7.02
N ARG A 28 -2.56 -7.86 -8.10
CA ARG A 28 -1.56 -6.87 -8.55
C ARG A 28 -2.17 -5.49 -8.71
N LYS A 29 -3.29 -5.37 -9.43
CA LYS A 29 -4.00 -4.08 -9.62
C LYS A 29 -4.50 -3.50 -8.29
N ARG A 30 -4.96 -4.34 -7.36
CA ARG A 30 -5.40 -3.91 -6.04
C ARG A 30 -4.25 -3.36 -5.21
N LEU A 31 -3.12 -4.07 -5.19
CA LEU A 31 -1.92 -3.69 -4.45
C LEU A 31 -1.29 -2.42 -5.04
N GLN A 32 -1.18 -2.31 -6.37
CA GLN A 32 -0.75 -1.06 -7.01
C GLN A 32 -1.60 0.13 -6.57
N GLY A 33 -2.93 0.00 -6.65
CA GLY A 33 -3.82 1.08 -6.20
C GLY A 33 -3.72 1.36 -4.70
N GLN A 34 -3.32 0.39 -3.88
CA GLN A 34 -3.05 0.59 -2.45
C GLN A 34 -1.76 1.37 -2.23
N VAL A 35 -0.68 1.00 -2.92
CA VAL A 35 0.61 1.71 -2.95
C VAL A 35 0.38 3.18 -3.33
N ASP A 36 -0.28 3.44 -4.47
CA ASP A 36 -0.52 4.81 -4.95
C ASP A 36 -1.30 5.66 -3.92
N ARG A 37 -2.27 5.07 -3.22
CA ARG A 37 -3.04 5.76 -2.17
C ARG A 37 -2.20 6.05 -0.93
N LEU A 38 -1.34 5.12 -0.54
CA LEU A 38 -0.46 5.28 0.62
C LEU A 38 0.63 6.32 0.35
N GLU A 39 1.19 6.35 -0.86
CA GLU A 39 2.14 7.40 -1.28
C GLU A 39 1.51 8.79 -1.24
N LYS A 40 0.29 8.93 -1.77
CA LYS A 40 -0.45 10.19 -1.66
C LYS A 40 -0.68 10.57 -0.20
N ARG A 41 -1.04 9.60 0.65
CA ARG A 41 -1.27 9.83 2.07
C ARG A 41 0.01 10.28 2.80
N LEU A 42 1.15 9.66 2.49
CA LEU A 42 2.45 10.07 3.02
C LEU A 42 2.78 11.51 2.63
N ALA A 43 2.60 11.87 1.35
CA ALA A 43 2.83 13.24 0.89
C ALA A 43 1.95 14.28 1.62
N GLU A 44 0.68 13.94 1.88
CA GLU A 44 -0.23 14.78 2.67
C GLU A 44 0.24 14.94 4.13
N LEU A 45 0.67 13.84 4.76
CA LEU A 45 1.17 13.83 6.14
C LEU A 45 2.48 14.62 6.28
N GLU A 46 3.41 14.47 5.33
CA GLU A 46 4.64 15.26 5.29
C GLU A 46 4.37 16.76 5.12
N ALA A 47 3.37 17.12 4.32
CA ALA A 47 2.96 18.52 4.17
C ALA A 47 2.35 19.07 5.47
N GLU A 48 1.54 18.28 6.16
CA GLU A 48 1.01 18.63 7.49
C GLU A 48 2.13 18.81 8.52
N GLU A 49 3.13 17.93 8.51
CA GLU A 49 4.27 17.98 9.43
C GLU A 49 5.08 19.25 9.22
N LYS A 50 5.43 19.55 7.96
CA LYS A 50 6.16 20.77 7.60
C LYS A 50 5.40 22.02 8.02
N ARG A 51 4.09 22.04 7.81
CA ARG A 51 3.24 23.16 8.22
C ARG A 51 3.24 23.33 9.74
N LEU A 52 3.02 22.25 10.49
CA LEU A 52 2.95 22.30 11.95
C LEU A 52 4.31 22.70 12.56
N ASN A 53 5.41 22.17 12.02
CA ASN A 53 6.75 22.60 12.40
C ASN A 53 6.97 24.09 12.14
N ALA A 54 6.57 24.62 10.98
CA ALA A 54 6.66 26.05 10.69
C ALA A 54 5.83 26.89 11.66
N GLU A 55 4.62 26.44 12.01
CA GLU A 55 3.75 27.12 12.97
C GLU A 55 4.33 27.12 14.40
N LEU A 56 5.06 26.08 14.80
CA LEU A 56 5.75 26.03 16.09
C LEU A 56 7.00 26.93 16.11
N MET A 57 7.77 26.93 15.01
CA MET A 57 9.00 27.72 14.88
C MET A 57 8.75 29.22 14.72
N ALA A 58 7.59 29.63 14.21
CA ALA A 58 7.21 31.04 14.08
C ALA A 58 7.16 31.79 15.43
N GLY A 59 7.08 31.07 16.55
CA GLY A 59 7.04 31.63 17.89
C GLY A 59 5.71 32.36 18.18
N GLY A 60 5.64 33.04 19.33
CA GLY A 60 4.44 33.79 19.74
C GLY A 60 3.29 32.95 20.31
N LYS A 61 3.48 31.63 20.42
CA LYS A 61 2.57 30.72 21.14
C LYS A 61 2.97 30.64 22.61
N ASP A 62 1.97 30.52 23.50
CA ASP A 62 2.22 30.21 24.90
C ASP A 62 2.67 28.75 25.10
N ALA A 63 3.08 28.42 26.32
CA ALA A 63 3.61 27.09 26.65
C ALA A 63 2.59 25.97 26.41
N GLU A 64 1.30 26.23 26.65
CA GLU A 64 0.23 25.24 26.46
C GLU A 64 0.00 24.95 24.96
N ALA A 65 -0.06 26.00 24.15
CA ALA A 65 -0.18 25.89 22.70
C ALA A 65 1.06 25.25 22.05
N LEU A 66 2.26 25.49 22.58
CA LEU A 66 3.48 24.81 22.14
C LEU A 66 3.44 23.32 22.47
N GLN A 67 3.08 22.97 23.71
CA GLN A 67 2.97 21.57 24.13
C GLN A 67 1.96 20.80 23.28
N ALA A 68 0.76 21.37 23.07
CA ALA A 68 -0.27 20.76 22.22
C ALA A 68 0.21 20.56 20.77
N GLY A 69 1.03 21.48 20.24
CA GLY A 69 1.61 21.32 18.92
C GLY A 69 2.69 20.24 18.85
N TYR A 70 3.53 20.09 19.87
CA TYR A 70 4.49 18.99 19.96
C TYR A 70 3.81 17.63 20.11
N ASP A 71 2.74 17.55 20.90
CA ASP A 71 1.93 16.34 21.04
C ASP A 71 1.34 15.93 19.68
N ARG A 72 0.80 16.91 18.93
CA ARG A 72 0.28 16.67 17.58
C ARG A 72 1.37 16.24 16.60
N LEU A 73 2.58 16.80 16.67
CA LEU A 73 3.73 16.33 15.88
C LEU A 73 4.07 14.87 16.21
N GLY A 74 4.05 14.50 17.49
CA GLY A 74 4.28 13.13 17.93
C GLY A 74 3.26 12.15 17.35
N GLU A 75 1.97 12.49 17.37
CA GLU A 75 0.92 11.67 16.75
C GLU A 75 1.05 11.60 15.23
N LEU A 76 1.46 12.70 14.59
CA LEU A 76 1.70 12.73 13.16
C LEU A 76 2.87 11.81 12.76
N ALA A 77 3.97 11.84 13.52
CA ALA A 77 5.11 10.96 13.31
C ALA A 77 4.73 9.47 13.44
N LYS A 78 3.91 9.11 14.44
CA LYS A 78 3.37 7.74 14.57
C LYS A 78 2.52 7.34 13.37
N THR A 79 1.69 8.27 12.87
CA THR A 79 0.82 8.03 11.72
C THR A 79 1.64 7.85 10.43
N ILE A 80 2.68 8.66 10.23
CA ILE A 80 3.62 8.52 9.11
C ILE A 80 4.29 7.15 9.17
N ALA A 81 4.85 6.77 10.32
CA ALA A 81 5.52 5.49 10.49
C ALA A 81 4.60 4.30 10.18
N ALA A 82 3.36 4.32 10.67
CA ALA A 82 2.37 3.28 10.36
C ALA A 82 2.03 3.24 8.86
N THR A 83 1.85 4.40 8.23
CA THR A 83 1.54 4.49 6.78
C THR A 83 2.71 3.98 5.94
N MET A 84 3.96 4.29 6.33
CA MET A 84 5.17 3.77 5.67
C MET A 84 5.23 2.24 5.79
N GLN A 85 4.98 1.69 6.98
CA GLN A 85 4.98 0.25 7.20
C GLN A 85 3.90 -0.46 6.35
N GLU A 86 2.72 0.14 6.19
CA GLU A 86 1.69 -0.39 5.29
C GLU A 86 2.09 -0.32 3.81
N TRP A 87 2.78 0.76 3.41
CA TRP A 87 3.27 0.94 2.05
C TRP A 87 4.36 -0.10 1.72
N GLU A 88 5.32 -0.31 2.62
CA GLU A 88 6.40 -1.29 2.48
C GLU A 88 5.82 -2.70 2.27
N GLN A 89 4.86 -3.11 3.11
CA GLN A 89 4.21 -4.41 2.98
C GLN A 89 3.42 -4.55 1.67
N ALA A 90 2.75 -3.49 1.22
CA ALA A 90 2.01 -3.51 -0.04
C ALA A 90 2.96 -3.59 -1.25
N ALA A 91 4.07 -2.86 -1.20
CA ALA A 91 5.09 -2.85 -2.24
C ALA A 91 5.86 -4.17 -2.31
N GLU A 92 6.22 -4.77 -1.17
CA GLU A 92 6.88 -6.09 -1.11
C GLU A 92 5.99 -7.16 -1.75
N ARG A 93 4.72 -7.26 -1.34
CA ARG A 93 3.76 -8.20 -1.94
C ARG A 93 3.52 -7.96 -3.42
N LEU A 94 3.55 -6.69 -3.85
CA LEU A 94 3.43 -6.36 -5.26
C LEU A 94 4.64 -6.88 -6.04
N GLY A 95 5.86 -6.71 -5.51
CA GLY A 95 7.10 -7.24 -6.08
C GLY A 95 7.07 -8.77 -6.18
N GLU A 96 6.64 -9.47 -5.12
CA GLU A 96 6.48 -10.93 -5.13
C GLU A 96 5.55 -11.41 -6.26
N LEU A 97 4.46 -10.69 -6.55
CA LEU A 97 3.53 -11.03 -7.63
C LEU A 97 4.07 -10.68 -9.03
N GLU A 98 5.04 -9.79 -9.14
CA GLU A 98 5.69 -9.44 -10.41
C GLU A 98 6.83 -10.40 -10.75
N GLU A 99 7.46 -11.00 -9.74
CA GLU A 99 8.52 -12.01 -9.89
C GLU A 99 7.99 -13.44 -10.09
N ALA A 100 6.72 -13.72 -9.74
CA ALA A 100 6.11 -15.06 -9.71
C ALA A 100 5.23 -15.43 -10.91
#